data_AF-A0A1H0ZKF9-F1
#
_entry.id   AF-A0A1H0ZKF9-F1
#
_cell.length_a   1.000
_cell.length_b   1.000
_cell.length_c   1.000
_cell.angle_alpha   90.00
_cell.angle_beta   90.00
_cell.angle_gamma   90.00
#
_symmetry.space_group_name_H-M   'P 1'
#
loop_
_entity.id
_entity.type
_entity.pdbx_description
1 polymer ?
#
loop_
_entity_poly.entity_id
_entity_poly.type
_entity_poly.pdbx_seq_one_letter_code
_entity_poly.pdbx_strand_id
1 'polypeptide(L)'
;MRQTIEPTFEYGRGPVLWGAATVVVLGLVVNFGLNRPGWLMPAALVGGGVAAARSGFYDPSANNGALAATVGTLALIPILAITRTTGMFGIESVGDRIFITIILALGWLTMLVVIIAPFGYIGGYLVDTVRRRVGGPIGY
;
A
#
# COMPACT_ATOMS: atom_id res chain seq x y z
N MET A 1 24.82 -27.36 17.38
CA MET A 1 25.01 -26.21 16.47
C MET A 1 23.83 -25.27 16.67
N ARG A 2 24.06 -24.06 17.19
CA ARG A 2 22.99 -23.08 17.46
C ARG A 2 22.74 -22.34 16.14
N GLN A 3 21.63 -22.64 15.45
CA GLN A 3 21.21 -21.84 14.30
C GLN A 3 20.92 -20.43 14.83
N THR A 4 21.75 -19.47 14.46
CA THR A 4 21.42 -18.05 14.53
C THR A 4 20.27 -17.83 13.54
N ILE A 5 19.04 -17.84 14.04
CA ILE A 5 17.89 -17.37 13.28
C ILE A 5 18.12 -15.87 13.14
N GLU A 6 18.55 -15.42 11.96
CA GLU A 6 18.52 -14.01 11.59
C GLU A 6 17.15 -13.75 10.97
N PRO A 7 16.19 -13.15 11.71
CA PRO A 7 14.89 -12.82 11.16
C PRO A 7 15.05 -11.65 10.19
N THR A 8 15.40 -11.96 8.94
CA THR A 8 15.36 -10.96 7.87
C THR A 8 13.94 -10.91 7.31
N PHE A 9 13.41 -9.71 7.12
CA PHE A 9 12.08 -9.53 6.54
C PHE A 9 12.18 -9.80 5.03
N GLU A 10 11.73 -10.98 4.61
CA GLU A 10 11.79 -11.39 3.20
C GLU A 10 10.74 -10.66 2.36
N TYR A 11 11.17 -10.11 1.21
CA TYR A 11 10.29 -9.49 0.22
C TYR A 11 10.90 -9.46 -1.19
N GLY A 12 10.04 -9.48 -2.21
CA GLY A 12 10.41 -9.32 -3.61
C GLY A 12 10.26 -7.86 -4.07
N ARG A 13 11.37 -7.22 -4.47
CA ARG A 13 11.38 -5.81 -4.91
C ARG A 13 10.44 -5.56 -6.11
N GLY A 14 10.53 -6.38 -7.15
CA GLY A 14 9.71 -6.24 -8.36
C GLY A 14 8.20 -6.32 -8.07
N PRO A 15 7.72 -7.39 -7.41
CA PRO A 15 6.32 -7.51 -6.99
C PRO A 15 5.82 -6.34 -6.13
N VAL A 16 6.64 -5.89 -5.16
CA VAL A 16 6.32 -4.74 -4.30
C VAL A 16 6.15 -3.46 -5.13
N LEU A 17 7.03 -3.20 -6.10
CA LEU A 17 6.93 -2.00 -6.95
C LEU A 17 5.67 -2.01 -7.83
N TRP A 18 5.30 -3.16 -8.41
CA TRP A 18 4.06 -3.30 -9.18
C TRP A 18 2.82 -3.06 -8.33
N GLY A 19 2.78 -3.64 -7.14
CA GLY A 19 1.69 -3.42 -6.19
C GLY A 19 1.64 -1.95 -5.74
N ALA A 20 2.78 -1.35 -5.40
CA ALA A 20 2.87 0.05 -4.98
C ALA A 20 2.39 1.01 -6.08
N ALA A 21 2.82 0.80 -7.33
CA ALA A 21 2.34 1.58 -8.48
C ALA A 21 0.81 1.47 -8.63
N THR A 22 0.26 0.27 -8.43
CA THR A 22 -1.19 0.05 -8.46
C THR A 22 -1.90 0.83 -7.35
N VAL A 23 -1.37 0.82 -6.13
CA VAL A 23 -1.93 1.60 -5.01
C VAL A 23 -1.88 3.09 -5.30
N VAL A 24 -0.78 3.60 -5.86
CA VAL A 24 -0.67 5.01 -6.26
C VAL A 24 -1.73 5.37 -7.29
N VAL A 25 -1.81 4.63 -8.40
CA VAL A 25 -2.75 4.92 -9.50
C VAL A 25 -4.19 4.86 -9.00
N LEU A 26 -4.58 3.76 -8.34
CA LEU A 26 -5.94 3.62 -7.81
C LEU A 26 -6.22 4.64 -6.70
N GLY A 27 -5.25 4.95 -5.87
CA GLY A 27 -5.34 5.97 -4.82
C GLY A 27 -5.63 7.36 -5.38
N LEU A 28 -4.96 7.74 -6.48
CA LEU A 28 -5.25 8.98 -7.20
C LEU A 28 -6.66 8.96 -7.80
N VAL A 29 -7.07 7.86 -8.44
CA VAL A 29 -8.41 7.72 -9.03
C VAL A 29 -9.51 7.84 -7.97
N VAL A 30 -9.40 7.13 -6.84
CA VAL A 30 -10.44 7.18 -5.81
C VAL A 30 -10.51 8.53 -5.11
N ASN A 31 -9.38 9.22 -4.94
CA ASN A 31 -9.36 10.54 -4.29
C ASN A 31 -9.81 11.66 -5.23
N PHE A 32 -9.34 11.68 -6.48
CA PHE A 32 -9.57 12.81 -7.38
C PHE A 32 -10.65 12.54 -8.44
N GLY A 33 -10.75 11.31 -8.95
CA GLY A 33 -11.78 10.93 -9.92
C GLY A 33 -13.13 10.64 -9.27
N LEU A 34 -13.12 9.90 -8.17
CA LEU A 34 -14.36 9.47 -7.49
C LEU A 34 -14.72 10.31 -6.26
N ASN A 35 -13.79 11.11 -5.75
CA ASN A 35 -13.93 11.86 -4.50
C ASN A 35 -14.37 10.99 -3.31
N ARG A 36 -13.84 9.75 -3.25
CA ARG A 36 -14.10 8.74 -2.20
C ARG A 36 -12.79 8.38 -1.50
N PRO A 37 -12.27 9.23 -0.61
CA PRO A 37 -10.96 9.00 0.02
C PRO A 37 -10.91 7.74 0.90
N GLY A 38 -12.05 7.30 1.47
CA GLY A 38 -12.15 6.04 2.22
C GLY A 38 -11.92 4.78 1.36
N TRP A 39 -11.96 4.90 0.03
CA TRP A 39 -11.73 3.78 -0.89
C TRP A 39 -10.24 3.45 -1.10
N LEU A 40 -9.35 4.10 -0.36
CA LEU A 40 -7.95 3.70 -0.27
C LEU A 40 -7.76 2.28 0.29
N MET A 41 -8.69 1.81 1.14
CA MET A 41 -8.66 0.43 1.65
C MET A 41 -8.82 -0.62 0.53
N PRO A 42 -9.87 -0.55 -0.32
CA PRO A 42 -9.96 -1.35 -1.54
C PRO A 42 -8.73 -1.23 -2.46
N ALA A 43 -8.21 -0.01 -2.66
CA ALA A 43 -7.02 0.20 -3.50
C ALA A 43 -5.79 -0.54 -2.95
N ALA A 44 -5.59 -0.52 -1.62
CA ALA A 44 -4.54 -1.24 -0.94
C ALA A 44 -4.70 -2.76 -1.06
N LEU A 45 -5.92 -3.27 -0.91
CA LEU A 45 -6.23 -4.69 -1.10
C LEU A 45 -5.93 -5.14 -2.53
N VAL A 46 -6.33 -4.36 -3.54
CA VAL A 46 -6.03 -4.65 -4.95
C VAL A 46 -4.52 -4.59 -5.21
N GLY A 47 -3.82 -3.56 -4.70
CA GLY A 47 -2.37 -3.46 -4.84
C GLY A 47 -1.62 -4.63 -4.19
N GLY A 48 -2.10 -5.09 -3.03
CA GLY A 48 -1.59 -6.30 -2.39
C GLY A 48 -1.79 -7.55 -3.24
N GLY A 49 -2.98 -7.70 -3.83
CA GLY A 49 -3.29 -8.77 -4.78
C GLY A 49 -2.40 -8.74 -6.02
N VAL A 50 -2.13 -7.56 -6.60
CA VAL A 50 -1.21 -7.40 -7.74
C VAL A 50 0.21 -7.80 -7.36
N ALA A 51 0.68 -7.42 -6.16
CA ALA A 51 1.98 -7.85 -5.67
C ALA A 51 2.07 -9.39 -5.58
N ALA A 52 1.05 -10.05 -5.03
CA ALA A 52 1.00 -11.52 -4.98
C ALA A 52 0.95 -12.17 -6.38
N ALA A 53 0.15 -11.63 -7.30
CA ALA A 53 0.07 -12.13 -8.68
C ALA A 53 1.42 -12.05 -9.42
N ARG A 54 2.25 -11.06 -9.07
CA ARG A 54 3.60 -10.85 -9.62
C ARG A 54 4.70 -11.58 -8.87
N SER A 55 4.41 -12.16 -7.70
CA SER A 55 5.38 -12.87 -6.88
C SER A 55 5.63 -14.30 -7.41
N GLY A 56 6.78 -14.89 -7.10
CA GLY A 56 7.04 -16.31 -7.33
C GLY A 56 6.17 -17.23 -6.46
N PHE A 57 6.29 -18.55 -6.65
CA PHE A 57 5.53 -19.54 -5.87
C PHE A 57 6.01 -19.63 -4.41
N TYR A 58 7.33 -19.50 -4.21
CA TYR A 58 7.99 -19.53 -2.90
C TYR A 58 8.14 -18.14 -2.25
N ASP A 59 7.75 -17.08 -2.96
CA ASP A 59 7.91 -15.72 -2.46
C ASP A 59 6.90 -15.40 -1.35
N PRO A 60 7.25 -14.52 -0.39
CA PRO A 60 6.39 -14.10 0.70
C PRO A 60 5.31 -13.11 0.22
N SER A 61 4.31 -13.63 -0.49
CA SER A 61 3.29 -12.87 -1.22
C SER A 61 2.49 -11.90 -0.34
N ALA A 62 2.20 -12.28 0.91
CA ALA A 62 1.49 -11.42 1.85
C ALA A 62 2.36 -10.25 2.37
N ASN A 63 3.65 -10.49 2.64
CA ASN A 63 4.60 -9.43 3.00
C ASN A 63 4.81 -8.46 1.83
N ASN A 64 4.92 -8.99 0.61
CA ASN A 64 4.98 -8.19 -0.61
C ASN A 64 3.75 -7.29 -0.74
N GLY A 65 2.55 -7.81 -0.42
CA GLY A 65 1.33 -7.04 -0.45
C GLY A 65 1.27 -5.93 0.62
N ALA A 66 1.71 -6.23 1.85
CA ALA A 66 1.80 -5.23 2.92
C ALA A 66 2.78 -4.11 2.58
N LEU A 67 3.96 -4.45 2.07
CA LEU A 67 4.97 -3.48 1.64
C LEU A 67 4.50 -2.67 0.42
N ALA A 68 3.85 -3.30 -0.55
CA ALA A 68 3.28 -2.60 -1.70
C ALA A 68 2.28 -1.53 -1.26
N ALA A 69 1.34 -1.89 -0.39
CA ALA A 69 0.38 -0.94 0.18
C ALA A 69 1.06 0.17 0.99
N THR A 70 2.10 -0.18 1.74
CA THR A 70 2.86 0.76 2.56
C THR A 70 3.59 1.77 1.70
N VAL A 71 4.43 1.30 0.77
CA VAL A 71 5.25 2.14 -0.11
C VAL A 71 4.37 3.00 -1.03
N GLY A 72 3.35 2.41 -1.63
CA GLY A 72 2.42 3.14 -2.51
C GLY A 72 1.68 4.24 -1.75
N THR A 73 1.23 3.96 -0.53
CA THR A 73 0.52 4.97 0.28
C THR A 73 1.47 6.04 0.80
N LEU A 74 2.69 5.69 1.23
CA LEU A 74 3.71 6.66 1.61
C LEU A 74 3.98 7.67 0.49
N ALA A 75 4.02 7.20 -0.77
CA ALA A 75 4.16 8.09 -1.93
C ALA A 75 2.94 9.00 -2.15
N LEU A 76 1.73 8.54 -1.79
CA LEU A 76 0.50 9.31 -1.92
C LEU A 76 0.33 10.38 -0.81
N ILE A 77 0.79 10.12 0.41
CA ILE A 77 0.62 11.01 1.57
C ILE A 77 0.92 12.48 1.27
N PRO A 78 2.09 12.87 0.70
CA PRO A 78 2.38 14.27 0.45
C PRO A 78 1.39 14.90 -0.55
N ILE A 79 1.00 14.16 -1.59
CA ILE A 79 0.02 14.61 -2.59
C ILE A 79 -1.34 14.83 -1.91
N LEU A 80 -1.79 13.87 -1.12
CA LEU A 80 -3.07 13.88 -0.43
C LEU A 80 -3.15 14.96 0.66
N ALA A 81 -2.06 15.24 1.35
CA ALA A 81 -1.99 16.26 2.38
C ALA A 81 -2.01 17.66 1.75
N ILE A 82 -1.16 17.93 0.76
CA ILE A 82 -1.06 19.22 0.08
C ILE A 82 -2.37 19.58 -0.61
N THR A 83 -2.96 18.65 -1.37
CA THR A 83 -4.20 18.91 -2.10
C THR A 83 -5.39 19.22 -1.18
N ARG A 84 -5.43 18.63 0.02
CA ARG A 84 -6.45 18.97 1.03
C ARG A 84 -6.20 20.32 1.67
N THR A 85 -4.95 20.67 1.98
CA THR A 85 -4.63 21.97 2.59
C THR A 85 -4.85 23.15 1.64
N THR A 86 -4.47 22.99 0.36
CA THR A 86 -4.65 24.05 -0.64
C THR A 86 -6.06 24.09 -1.22
N GLY A 87 -6.66 22.93 -1.48
CA GLY A 87 -7.96 22.83 -2.14
C GLY A 87 -9.13 22.88 -1.17
N MET A 88 -9.16 21.98 -0.18
CA MET A 88 -10.32 21.78 0.68
C MET A 88 -10.38 22.80 1.83
N PHE A 89 -9.24 23.07 2.48
CA PHE A 89 -9.18 23.99 3.62
C PHE A 89 -8.91 25.44 3.22
N GLY A 90 -8.49 25.70 1.97
CA GLY A 90 -8.30 27.07 1.46
C GLY A 90 -7.28 27.90 2.23
N ILE A 91 -6.27 27.27 2.84
CA ILE A 91 -5.33 27.95 3.73
C ILE A 91 -4.33 28.76 2.88
N GLU A 92 -4.44 30.09 2.92
CA GLU A 92 -3.59 31.00 2.15
C GLU A 92 -2.24 31.30 2.82
N SER A 93 -2.22 31.35 4.15
CA SER A 93 -1.01 31.54 4.95
C SER A 93 -0.04 30.36 4.78
N VAL A 94 1.19 30.67 4.37
CA VAL A 94 2.23 29.65 4.10
C VAL A 94 2.59 28.86 5.37
N GLY A 95 2.71 29.55 6.51
CA GLY A 95 3.04 28.92 7.79
C GLY A 95 1.97 27.92 8.23
N ASP A 96 0.71 28.35 8.19
CA ASP A 96 -0.42 27.51 8.58
C ASP A 96 -0.62 26.33 7.63
N ARG A 97 -0.37 26.56 6.33
CA ARG A 97 -0.43 25.50 5.32
C ARG A 97 0.59 24.41 5.59
N ILE A 98 1.84 24.76 5.91
CA ILE A 98 2.89 23.78 6.24
C ILE A 98 2.49 23.00 7.48
N PHE A 99 2.07 23.71 8.54
CA PHE A 99 1.68 23.09 9.81
C PHE A 99 0.53 22.07 9.64
N ILE A 100 -0.56 22.47 8.98
CA ILE A 100 -1.71 21.57 8.76
C ILE A 100 -1.35 20.43 7.81
N THR A 101 -0.51 20.66 6.80
CA THR A 101 -0.06 19.59 5.88
C THR A 101 0.70 18.51 6.64
N ILE A 102 1.59 18.90 7.57
CA ILE A 102 2.33 17.96 8.41
C ILE A 102 1.38 17.17 9.31
N ILE A 103 0.42 17.84 9.96
CA ILE A 103 -0.57 17.17 10.83
C ILE A 103 -1.38 16.14 10.04
N LEU A 104 -1.86 16.50 8.85
CA LEU A 104 -2.61 15.58 7.99
C LEU A 104 -1.73 14.40 7.56
N ALA A 105 -0.47 14.66 7.19
CA ALA A 105 0.47 13.60 6.82
C ALA A 105 0.70 12.61 7.98
N LEU A 106 0.87 13.11 9.20
CA LEU A 106 0.98 12.28 10.41
C LEU A 106 -0.30 11.45 10.65
N GLY A 107 -1.49 12.04 10.47
CA GLY A 107 -2.76 11.31 10.56
C GLY A 107 -2.87 10.19 9.53
N TRP A 108 -2.42 10.44 8.30
CA TRP A 108 -2.35 9.40 7.26
C TRP A 108 -1.35 8.30 7.60
N LEU A 109 -0.21 8.62 8.23
CA LEU A 109 0.76 7.62 8.69
C LEU A 109 0.16 6.71 9.79
N THR A 110 -0.72 7.21 10.65
CA THR A 110 -1.44 6.35 11.60
C THR A 110 -2.37 5.37 10.87
N MET A 111 -3.13 5.84 9.88
CA MET A 111 -4.00 4.97 9.07
C MET A 111 -3.21 3.97 8.22
N LEU A 112 -2.02 4.37 7.74
CA LEU A 112 -1.11 3.51 6.98
C LEU A 112 -0.82 2.21 7.74
N VAL A 113 -0.35 2.34 8.98
CA VAL A 113 0.12 1.21 9.79
C VAL A 113 -1.03 0.35 10.28
N VAL A 114 -2.11 0.99 10.76
CA VAL A 114 -3.20 0.28 11.44
C VAL A 114 -4.19 -0.35 10.45
N ILE A 115 -4.37 0.26 9.28
CA ILE A 115 -5.45 -0.11 8.34
C ILE A 115 -4.87 -0.53 6.99
N ILE A 116 -4.10 0.34 6.34
CA ILE A 116 -3.74 0.15 4.93
C ILE A 116 -2.78 -1.03 4.73
N ALA A 117 -1.73 -1.14 5.55
CA ALA A 117 -0.77 -2.23 5.46
C ALA A 117 -1.43 -3.61 5.69
N PRO A 118 -2.29 -3.79 6.72
CA PRO A 118 -3.09 -5.01 6.87
C PRO A 118 -3.97 -5.34 5.66
N PHE A 119 -4.63 -4.36 5.03
CA PHE A 119 -5.43 -4.62 3.83
C PHE A 119 -4.57 -5.07 2.64
N GLY A 120 -3.37 -4.48 2.47
CA GLY A 120 -2.39 -4.95 1.50
C GLY A 120 -1.93 -6.39 1.77
N TYR A 121 -1.70 -6.73 3.03
CA TYR A 121 -1.36 -8.09 3.44
C TYR A 121 -2.48 -9.08 3.08
N ILE A 122 -3.72 -8.76 3.45
CA ILE A 122 -4.91 -9.58 3.17
C ILE A 122 -5.08 -9.77 1.67
N GLY A 123 -4.95 -8.70 0.87
CA GLY A 123 -5.02 -8.78 -0.59
C GLY A 123 -3.98 -9.73 -1.17
N GLY A 124 -2.74 -9.64 -0.70
CA GLY A 124 -1.68 -10.54 -1.13
C GLY A 124 -1.94 -12.00 -0.74
N TYR A 125 -2.39 -12.24 0.49
CA TYR A 125 -2.73 -13.57 0.98
C TYR A 125 -3.88 -14.22 0.19
N LEU A 126 -4.96 -13.48 -0.06
CA LEU A 126 -6.14 -13.99 -0.76
C LEU A 126 -5.80 -14.37 -2.20
N VAL A 127 -5.08 -13.50 -2.91
CA VAL A 127 -4.70 -13.77 -4.30
C VAL A 127 -3.73 -14.95 -4.41
N ASP A 128 -2.74 -15.06 -3.51
CA ASP A 128 -1.85 -16.22 -3.51
C ASP A 128 -2.61 -17.52 -3.21
N THR A 129 -3.55 -17.49 -2.26
CA THR A 129 -4.42 -18.63 -1.94
C THR A 129 -5.24 -19.07 -3.16
N VAL A 130 -5.86 -18.12 -3.87
CA VAL A 130 -6.64 -18.41 -5.08
C VAL A 130 -5.72 -18.93 -6.19
N ARG A 131 -4.57 -18.29 -6.42
CA ARG A 131 -3.58 -18.70 -7.43
C ARG A 131 -3.13 -20.14 -7.22
N ARG A 132 -2.81 -20.54 -5.98
CA ARG A 132 -2.38 -21.91 -5.64
C ARG A 132 -3.50 -22.94 -5.82
N ARG A 133 -4.76 -22.54 -5.60
CA ARG A 133 -5.94 -23.41 -5.81
C ARG A 133 -6.28 -23.59 -7.29
N VAL A 134 -6.14 -22.53 -8.10
CA VAL A 134 -6.53 -22.54 -9.52
C VAL A 134 -5.40 -23.06 -10.42
N GLY A 135 -4.14 -22.71 -10.13
CA GLY A 135 -3.00 -23.09 -10.95
C GLY A 135 -2.36 -24.44 -10.60
N GLY A 136 -2.67 -25.03 -9.44
CA GLY A 136 -1.95 -26.18 -8.89
C GLY A 136 -0.46 -25.87 -8.63
N PRO A 137 0.27 -26.72 -7.88
CA PRO A 137 1.72 -26.58 -7.80
C PRO A 137 2.31 -27.05 -9.13
N ILE A 138 2.59 -26.12 -10.05
CA ILE A 138 3.52 -26.39 -11.14
C ILE A 138 4.92 -26.29 -10.54
N GLY A 139 5.28 -27.29 -9.74
CA GLY A 139 6.64 -27.53 -9.30
C GLY A 139 7.38 -28.25 -10.42
N TYR A 140 8.32 -27.56 -11.05
CA TYR A 140 9.48 -28.16 -11.69
C TYR A 140 10.71 -27.71 -10.92
#